data_AF-X0SVJ5-F1
#
_entry.id   AF-X0SVJ5-F1
#
_cell.length_a   1.000
_cell.length_b   1.000
_cell.length_c   1.000
_cell.angle_alpha   90.00
_cell.angle_beta   90.00
_cell.angle_gamma   90.00
#
_symmetry.space_group_name_H-M   'P 1'
#
loop_
_entity.id
_entity.type
_entity.pdbx_description
1 polymer ?
#
loop_
_entity_poly.entity_id
_entity_poly.type
_entity_poly.pdbx_seq_one_letter_code
_entity_poly.pdbx_strand_id
1 'polypeptide(L)'
;MAGDGVRNPADLTVITDELDDIDDQLDDIEVRLILIDAALVIIDNEVGQIHTVVDAIRAITDALPILTETGGTLTTNGAAQTIYINNAPDGVYKPLTAIIDFANSTIAEAITIRLLYRITPGGPLTVMDELDFDGVISPPLIEIELYPTRYGIQIVLERTAGAALTYDWEVFYEATP
;
A
#
# COMPACT_ATOMS: atom_id res chain seq x y z
N MET A 1 -5.89 90.10 16.94
CA MET A 1 -4.64 89.33 16.79
C MET A 1 -4.52 88.47 18.02
N ALA A 2 -4.93 87.20 17.93
CA ALA A 2 -4.74 86.27 19.04
C ALA A 2 -3.23 86.02 19.12
N GLY A 3 -2.62 86.39 20.25
CA GLY A 3 -1.19 86.22 20.47
C GLY A 3 -0.88 84.74 20.37
N ASP A 4 -0.04 84.38 19.41
CA ASP A 4 0.57 83.07 19.34
C ASP A 4 1.34 82.93 20.66
N GLY A 5 0.77 82.15 21.58
CA GLY A 5 1.30 82.03 22.93
C GLY A 5 2.72 81.56 22.81
N VAL A 6 3.68 82.33 23.35
CA VAL A 6 5.07 81.92 23.43
C VAL A 6 5.09 80.60 24.18
N ARG A 7 5.20 79.48 23.44
CA ARG A 7 5.40 78.17 24.05
C ARG A 7 6.62 78.32 24.93
N ASN A 8 6.47 78.01 26.22
CA ASN A 8 7.61 77.97 27.10
C ASN A 8 8.54 76.87 26.56
N PRO A 9 9.72 77.19 26.02
CA PRO A 9 10.61 76.17 25.46
C PRO A 9 11.14 75.20 26.53
N ALA A 10 10.89 75.47 27.82
CA ALA A 10 11.17 74.58 28.94
C ALA A 10 9.98 73.69 29.36
N ASP A 11 8.81 73.79 28.71
CA ASP A 11 7.67 72.91 28.98
C ASP A 11 7.82 71.58 28.24
N LEU A 12 8.30 70.56 28.97
CA LEU A 12 8.55 69.21 28.47
C LEU A 12 7.39 68.25 28.73
N THR A 13 6.26 68.72 29.29
CA THR A 13 5.14 67.87 29.74
C THR A 13 4.53 67.03 28.62
N VAL A 14 4.33 67.62 27.44
CA VAL A 14 3.83 66.89 26.25
C VAL A 14 4.77 65.75 25.87
N ILE A 15 6.08 65.97 25.96
CA ILE A 15 7.07 64.94 25.62
C ILE A 15 7.07 63.84 26.68
N THR A 16 6.91 64.18 27.96
CA THR A 16 6.85 63.16 29.02
C THR A 16 5.58 62.31 28.94
N ASP A 17 4.43 62.91 28.62
CA ASP A 17 3.17 62.16 28.44
C ASP A 17 3.26 61.22 27.22
N GLU A 18 3.82 61.69 26.09
CA GLU A 18 4.07 60.84 24.91
C GLU A 18 5.04 59.69 25.20
N LEU A 19 6.03 59.90 26.08
CA LEU A 19 6.96 58.85 26.49
C LEU A 19 6.27 57.83 27.40
N ASP A 20 5.41 58.26 28.32
CA ASP A 20 4.62 57.35 29.18
C ASP A 20 3.68 56.48 28.33
N ASP A 21 3.00 57.06 27.32
CA ASP A 21 2.16 56.31 26.37
C ASP A 21 2.96 55.27 25.56
N ILE A 22 4.22 55.58 25.22
CA ILE A 22 5.11 54.65 24.52
C ILE A 22 5.54 53.52 25.45
N ASP A 23 5.87 53.83 26.70
CA ASP A 23 6.26 52.83 27.70
C ASP A 23 5.10 51.84 27.95
N ASP A 24 3.86 52.33 28.09
CA ASP A 24 2.67 51.47 28.21
C ASP A 24 2.48 50.55 26.98
N GLN A 25 2.72 51.08 25.77
CA GLN A 25 2.66 50.26 24.55
C GLN A 25 3.76 49.21 24.48
N LEU A 26 4.96 49.52 24.98
CA LEU A 26 6.07 48.58 25.05
C LEU A 26 5.78 47.43 26.02
N ASP A 27 5.20 47.73 27.19
CA ASP A 27 4.76 46.73 28.17
C ASP A 27 3.71 45.79 27.56
N ASP A 28 2.72 46.33 26.84
CA ASP A 28 1.70 45.54 26.14
C ASP A 28 2.32 44.63 25.06
N ILE A 29 3.31 45.13 24.32
CA ILE A 29 4.03 44.34 23.32
C ILE A 29 4.82 43.21 23.98
N GLU A 30 5.49 43.48 25.10
CA GLU A 30 6.24 42.47 25.85
C GLU A 30 5.33 41.32 26.30
N VAL A 31 4.16 41.65 26.87
CA VAL A 31 3.16 40.65 27.26
C VAL A 31 2.71 39.80 26.07
N ARG A 32 2.45 40.43 24.92
CA ARG A 32 2.05 39.70 23.70
C ARG A 32 3.15 38.78 23.18
N LEU A 33 4.41 39.19 23.24
CA LEU A 33 5.54 38.36 22.83
C LEU A 33 5.66 37.12 23.72
N ILE A 34 5.53 37.28 25.05
CA ILE A 34 5.53 36.16 26.00
C ILE A 34 4.41 35.16 25.67
N LEU A 35 3.21 35.64 25.35
CA LEU A 35 2.09 34.78 24.98
C LEU A 35 2.32 34.05 23.65
N ILE A 36 2.93 34.71 22.67
CA ILE A 36 3.29 34.10 21.38
C ILE A 36 4.32 33.00 21.60
N ASP A 37 5.37 33.26 22.37
CA ASP A 37 6.41 32.27 22.67
C ASP A 37 5.82 31.03 23.35
N ALA A 38 4.92 31.22 24.32
CA ALA A 38 4.21 30.11 24.96
C ALA A 38 3.36 29.30 23.97
N ALA A 39 2.66 29.98 23.05
CA ALA A 39 1.86 29.31 22.02
C ALA A 39 2.74 28.53 21.03
N LEU A 40 3.89 29.07 20.64
CA LEU A 40 4.84 28.38 19.75
C LEU A 40 5.37 27.09 20.38
N VAL A 41 5.68 27.11 21.69
CA VAL A 41 6.09 25.90 22.42
C VAL A 41 5.00 24.82 22.40
N ILE A 42 3.73 25.20 22.52
CA ILE A 42 2.61 24.25 22.42
C ILE A 42 2.54 23.64 21.02
N ILE A 43 2.61 24.47 19.98
CA ILE A 43 2.57 24.03 18.58
C ILE A 43 3.73 23.07 18.27
N ASP A 44 4.94 23.38 18.70
CA ASP A 44 6.11 22.53 18.48
C ASP A 44 5.94 21.13 19.11
N ASN A 45 5.36 21.08 20.32
CA ASN A 45 5.05 19.82 20.99
C ASN A 45 3.98 19.02 20.22
N GLU A 46 2.91 19.66 19.77
CA GLU A 46 1.84 19.01 18.99
C GLU A 46 2.36 18.48 17.65
N VAL A 47 3.16 19.26 16.92
CA VAL A 47 3.79 18.83 15.65
C VAL A 47 4.72 17.64 15.88
N GLY A 48 5.50 17.64 16.96
CA GLY A 48 6.36 16.51 17.33
C GLY A 48 5.57 15.22 17.59
N GLN A 49 4.41 15.32 18.26
CA GLN A 49 3.51 14.18 18.47
C GLN A 49 2.93 13.68 17.15
N ILE A 50 2.49 14.57 16.26
CA ILE A 50 1.96 14.22 14.95
C ILE A 50 3.02 13.46 14.13
N HIS A 51 4.25 13.95 14.09
CA HIS A 51 5.34 13.28 13.37
C HIS A 51 5.56 11.84 13.89
N THR A 52 5.56 11.68 15.22
CA THR A 52 5.69 10.35 15.84
C THR A 52 4.57 9.40 15.39
N VAL A 53 3.32 9.88 15.32
CA VAL A 53 2.18 9.09 14.86
C VAL A 53 2.28 8.76 13.37
N VAL A 54 2.67 9.73 12.54
CA VAL A 54 2.84 9.54 11.09
C VAL A 54 3.91 8.48 10.81
N ASP A 55 5.04 8.54 11.51
CA ASP A 55 6.12 7.56 11.36
C ASP A 55 5.65 6.15 11.79
N ALA A 56 4.87 6.05 12.86
CA ALA A 56 4.29 4.77 13.28
C ALA A 56 3.28 4.21 12.27
N ILE A 57 2.38 5.05 11.72
CA ILE A 57 1.43 4.66 10.68
C ILE A 57 2.17 4.19 9.44
N ARG A 58 3.23 4.92 9.04
CA ARG A 58 4.05 4.56 7.90
C ARG A 58 4.76 3.23 8.11
N ALA A 59 5.35 3.01 9.27
CA ALA A 59 5.99 1.73 9.59
C ALA A 59 4.99 0.56 9.54
N ILE A 60 3.75 0.75 10.02
CA ILE A 60 2.69 -0.25 9.91
C ILE A 60 2.29 -0.46 8.44
N THR A 61 2.10 0.62 7.69
CA THR A 61 1.64 0.56 6.28
C THR A 61 2.70 -0.07 5.37
N ASP A 62 3.97 0.27 5.57
CA ASP A 62 5.11 -0.31 4.85
C ASP A 62 5.32 -1.79 5.23
N ALA A 63 4.91 -2.19 6.45
CA ALA A 63 4.96 -3.57 6.93
C ALA A 63 3.72 -4.40 6.57
N LEU A 64 2.61 -3.78 6.16
CA LEU A 64 1.42 -4.51 5.71
C LEU A 64 1.74 -5.14 4.35
N PRO A 65 1.78 -6.48 4.26
CA PRO A 65 1.85 -7.14 2.97
C PRO A 65 0.58 -6.79 2.22
N ILE A 66 0.67 -6.16 1.04
CA ILE A 66 -0.48 -5.96 0.15
C ILE A 66 -0.75 -7.30 -0.57
N LEU A 67 -0.86 -8.38 0.20
CA LEU A 67 -1.23 -9.68 -0.32
C LEU A 67 -2.67 -9.59 -0.77
N THR A 68 -2.84 -9.62 -2.07
CA THR A 68 -4.14 -9.75 -2.70
C THR A 68 -4.32 -11.20 -3.09
N GLU A 69 -5.54 -11.68 -2.98
CA GLU A 69 -5.92 -13.03 -3.36
C GLU A 69 -6.96 -13.00 -4.48
N THR A 70 -6.93 -14.01 -5.33
CA THR A 70 -8.01 -14.33 -6.25
C THR A 70 -8.16 -15.84 -6.31
N GLY A 71 -9.38 -16.34 -6.47
CA GLY A 71 -9.64 -17.77 -6.48
C GLY A 71 -10.98 -18.10 -7.11
N GLY A 72 -11.25 -19.39 -7.19
CA GLY A 72 -12.51 -19.90 -7.69
C GLY A 72 -12.52 -21.42 -7.80
N THR A 73 -13.52 -21.92 -8.52
CA THR A 73 -13.69 -23.35 -8.78
C THR A 73 -13.56 -23.60 -10.28
N LEU A 74 -12.68 -24.52 -10.69
CA LEU A 74 -12.61 -25.02 -12.06
C LEU A 74 -13.41 -26.31 -12.17
N THR A 75 -14.38 -26.37 -13.09
CA THR A 75 -14.97 -27.65 -13.51
C THR A 75 -14.25 -28.19 -14.75
N THR A 76 -13.60 -29.35 -14.63
CA THR A 76 -12.83 -29.95 -15.71
C THR A 76 -13.71 -30.68 -16.72
N ASN A 77 -13.34 -30.54 -17.99
CA ASN A 77 -13.98 -31.26 -19.11
C ASN A 77 -13.03 -32.23 -19.82
N GLY A 78 -11.83 -32.42 -19.29
CA GLY A 78 -10.78 -33.27 -19.88
C GLY A 78 -9.91 -32.56 -20.93
N ALA A 79 -10.19 -31.30 -21.26
CA ALA A 79 -9.27 -30.45 -22.01
C ALA A 79 -8.42 -29.60 -21.06
N ALA A 80 -7.30 -29.09 -21.57
CA ALA A 80 -6.51 -28.08 -20.87
C ALA A 80 -7.33 -26.80 -20.66
N GLN A 81 -7.54 -26.41 -19.41
CA GLN A 81 -8.32 -25.25 -19.01
C GLN A 81 -7.48 -24.27 -18.19
N THR A 82 -7.69 -22.98 -18.41
CA THR A 82 -7.01 -21.94 -17.63
C THR A 82 -7.71 -21.81 -16.29
N ILE A 83 -6.97 -22.02 -15.19
CA ILE A 83 -7.48 -21.68 -13.85
C ILE A 83 -7.16 -20.23 -13.52
N TYR A 84 -5.98 -19.75 -13.91
CA TYR A 84 -5.54 -18.39 -13.60
C TYR A 84 -4.78 -17.79 -14.77
N ILE A 85 -5.02 -16.50 -15.04
CA ILE A 85 -4.24 -15.74 -16.01
C ILE A 85 -4.11 -14.28 -15.58
N ASN A 86 -2.89 -13.78 -15.61
CA ASN A 86 -2.62 -12.34 -15.68
C ASN A 86 -1.93 -12.06 -17.01
N ASN A 87 -2.74 -11.67 -18.00
CA ASN A 87 -2.31 -11.68 -19.40
C ASN A 87 -1.41 -10.50 -19.76
N ALA A 88 -1.43 -9.38 -19.04
CA ALA A 88 -0.60 -8.21 -19.33
C ALA A 88 -0.63 -7.25 -18.13
N PRO A 89 0.13 -7.52 -17.06
CA PRO A 89 0.14 -6.64 -15.90
C PRO A 89 0.70 -5.26 -16.26
N ASP A 90 0.16 -4.21 -15.64
CA ASP A 90 0.57 -2.82 -15.86
C ASP A 90 2.00 -2.51 -15.31
N GLY A 91 2.58 -3.45 -14.57
CA GLY A 91 3.90 -3.33 -13.93
C GLY A 91 4.57 -4.68 -13.68
N VAL A 92 5.54 -4.69 -12.77
CA VAL A 92 6.12 -5.95 -12.28
C VAL A 92 5.10 -6.62 -11.37
N TYR A 93 4.47 -7.67 -11.88
CA TYR A 93 3.55 -8.50 -11.13
C TYR A 93 4.34 -9.53 -10.34
N LYS A 94 4.06 -9.64 -9.04
CA LYS A 94 4.73 -10.56 -8.12
C LYS A 94 3.71 -11.56 -7.55
N PRO A 95 3.31 -12.57 -8.35
CA PRO A 95 2.60 -13.71 -7.80
C PRO A 95 3.55 -14.45 -6.86
N LEU A 96 3.03 -14.93 -5.73
CA LEU A 96 3.81 -15.66 -4.75
C LEU A 96 3.54 -17.15 -4.85
N THR A 97 2.27 -17.53 -4.77
CA THR A 97 1.88 -18.93 -4.72
C THR A 97 0.50 -19.14 -5.32
N ALA A 98 0.31 -20.30 -5.95
CA ALA A 98 -1.00 -20.84 -6.29
C ALA A 98 -1.25 -22.08 -5.47
N ILE A 99 -2.44 -22.19 -4.91
CA ILE A 99 -2.88 -23.35 -4.16
C ILE A 99 -4.05 -23.98 -4.90
N ILE A 100 -4.03 -25.30 -5.05
CA ILE A 100 -5.10 -26.07 -5.70
C ILE A 100 -5.51 -27.22 -4.79
N ASP A 101 -6.81 -27.35 -4.55
CA ASP A 101 -7.39 -28.39 -3.71
C ASP A 101 -7.82 -29.61 -4.55
N PHE A 102 -7.11 -30.72 -4.33
CA PHE A 102 -7.36 -32.04 -4.92
C PHE A 102 -8.07 -33.01 -3.95
N ALA A 103 -8.77 -32.51 -2.92
CA ALA A 103 -9.52 -33.34 -1.97
C ALA A 103 -10.54 -34.29 -2.64
N ASN A 104 -11.03 -33.91 -3.84
CA ASN A 104 -11.95 -34.71 -4.64
C ASN A 104 -11.27 -35.67 -5.63
N SER A 105 -9.93 -35.79 -5.63
CA SER A 105 -9.20 -36.69 -6.53
C SER A 105 -9.55 -38.16 -6.27
N THR A 106 -9.52 -38.97 -7.34
CA THR A 106 -9.84 -40.40 -7.29
C THR A 106 -8.63 -41.24 -7.69
N ILE A 107 -8.65 -42.54 -7.41
CA ILE A 107 -7.52 -43.43 -7.73
C ILE A 107 -7.21 -43.56 -9.22
N ALA A 108 -8.15 -43.19 -10.10
CA ALA A 108 -7.99 -43.23 -11.54
C ALA A 108 -7.76 -41.82 -12.14
N GLU A 109 -7.51 -40.82 -11.30
CA GLU A 109 -7.30 -39.44 -11.71
C GLU A 109 -5.89 -39.24 -12.24
N ALA A 110 -5.75 -38.57 -13.38
CA ALA A 110 -4.46 -38.10 -13.87
C ALA A 110 -4.60 -36.64 -14.29
N ILE A 111 -3.70 -35.79 -13.80
CA ILE A 111 -3.77 -34.34 -13.92
C ILE A 111 -2.41 -33.79 -14.30
N THR A 112 -2.39 -32.91 -15.29
CA THR A 112 -1.20 -32.13 -15.67
C THR A 112 -1.45 -30.66 -15.40
N ILE A 113 -0.58 -30.03 -14.63
CA ILE A 113 -0.58 -28.60 -14.35
C ILE A 113 0.59 -27.96 -15.10
N ARG A 114 0.34 -26.91 -15.86
CA ARG A 114 1.36 -26.17 -16.60
C ARG A 114 1.45 -24.74 -16.12
N LEU A 115 2.65 -24.28 -15.85
CA LEU A 115 2.97 -22.88 -15.57
C LEU A 115 3.56 -22.24 -16.80
N LEU A 116 2.84 -21.26 -17.37
CA LEU A 116 3.26 -20.56 -18.57
C LEU A 116 3.61 -19.12 -18.25
N TYR A 117 4.74 -18.64 -18.78
CA TYR A 117 5.19 -17.27 -18.63
C TYR A 117 5.43 -16.61 -19.98
N ARG A 118 5.34 -15.29 -20.00
CA ARG A 118 5.72 -14.47 -21.14
C ARG A 118 6.99 -13.69 -20.81
N ILE A 119 7.97 -13.74 -21.71
CA ILE A 119 9.27 -13.08 -21.54
C ILE A 119 9.42 -11.73 -22.26
N THR A 120 8.50 -11.41 -23.18
CA THR A 120 8.50 -10.15 -23.94
C THR A 120 7.10 -9.56 -24.04
N PRO A 121 6.94 -8.22 -24.14
CA PRO A 121 5.63 -7.60 -24.32
C PRO A 121 4.92 -8.15 -25.57
N GLY A 122 3.70 -8.67 -25.42
CA GLY A 122 2.90 -9.20 -26.52
C GLY A 122 3.39 -10.52 -27.14
N GLY A 123 4.44 -11.15 -26.60
CA GLY A 123 4.90 -12.48 -27.01
C GLY A 123 3.94 -13.62 -26.64
N PRO A 124 4.18 -14.85 -27.11
CA PRO A 124 3.40 -16.00 -26.68
C PRO A 124 3.69 -16.37 -25.21
N LEU A 125 2.73 -17.01 -24.55
CA LEU A 125 2.96 -17.70 -23.29
C LEU A 125 3.69 -19.01 -23.58
N THR A 126 4.78 -19.28 -22.84
CA THR A 126 5.61 -20.47 -23.00
C THR A 126 5.65 -21.24 -21.69
N VAL A 127 5.55 -22.57 -21.76
CA VAL A 127 5.64 -23.44 -20.58
C VAL A 127 7.01 -23.27 -19.94
N MET A 128 7.02 -22.88 -18.67
CA MET A 128 8.20 -22.81 -17.82
C MET A 128 8.35 -24.06 -16.98
N ASP A 129 7.24 -24.59 -16.47
CA ASP A 129 7.21 -25.79 -15.63
C ASP A 129 5.93 -26.60 -15.87
N GLU A 130 6.01 -27.89 -15.60
CA GLU A 130 4.93 -28.87 -15.78
C GLU A 130 4.97 -29.88 -14.62
N LEU A 131 3.82 -30.06 -13.95
CA LEU A 131 3.65 -30.97 -12.84
C LEU A 131 2.57 -31.99 -13.19
N ASP A 132 2.94 -33.27 -13.17
CA ASP A 132 2.04 -34.38 -13.42
C ASP A 132 1.71 -35.11 -12.12
N PHE A 133 0.42 -35.39 -11.92
CA PHE A 133 -0.09 -36.13 -10.78
C PHE A 133 -0.93 -37.31 -11.27
N ASP A 134 -0.76 -38.46 -10.61
CA ASP A 134 -1.50 -39.69 -10.91
C ASP A 134 -2.04 -40.31 -9.61
N GLY A 135 -3.29 -40.76 -9.68
CA GLY A 135 -4.05 -41.31 -8.58
C GLY A 135 -4.50 -40.27 -7.54
N VAL A 136 -4.66 -40.74 -6.30
CA VAL A 136 -5.06 -39.89 -5.16
C VAL A 136 -3.87 -39.06 -4.70
N ILE A 137 -4.04 -37.74 -4.70
CA ILE A 137 -3.00 -36.78 -4.33
C ILE A 137 -2.99 -36.61 -2.80
N SER A 138 -1.81 -36.72 -2.17
CA SER A 138 -1.63 -36.61 -0.72
C SER A 138 -0.32 -35.89 -0.37
N PRO A 139 -0.35 -34.72 0.31
CA PRO A 139 -1.55 -34.02 0.78
C PRO A 139 -2.42 -33.49 -0.38
N PRO A 140 -3.75 -33.37 -0.19
CA PRO A 140 -4.66 -32.96 -1.27
C PRO A 140 -4.50 -31.50 -1.68
N LEU A 141 -4.00 -30.63 -0.79
CA LEU A 141 -3.64 -29.26 -1.16
C LEU A 141 -2.23 -29.26 -1.74
N ILE A 142 -2.13 -28.82 -2.99
CA ILE A 142 -0.85 -28.63 -3.68
C ILE A 142 -0.56 -27.14 -3.76
N GLU A 143 0.62 -26.78 -3.26
CA GLU A 143 1.18 -25.43 -3.34
C GLU A 143 2.16 -25.35 -4.51
N ILE A 144 2.06 -24.28 -5.29
CA ILE A 144 2.90 -24.03 -6.47
C ILE A 144 3.51 -22.63 -6.33
N GLU A 145 4.82 -22.58 -6.12
CA GLU A 145 5.56 -21.31 -6.08
C GLU A 145 5.56 -20.63 -7.45
N LEU A 146 5.30 -19.33 -7.46
CA LEU A 146 5.25 -18.51 -8.66
C LEU A 146 6.38 -17.48 -8.68
N TYR A 147 6.84 -17.12 -9.87
CA TYR A 147 7.93 -16.19 -10.07
C TYR A 147 7.40 -14.81 -10.48
N PRO A 148 8.06 -13.71 -10.05
CA PRO A 148 7.78 -12.38 -10.56
C PRO A 148 7.84 -12.31 -12.08
N THR A 149 6.87 -11.64 -12.70
CA THR A 149 6.78 -11.48 -14.16
C THR A 149 6.32 -10.06 -14.52
N ARG A 150 6.77 -9.56 -15.67
CA ARG A 150 6.35 -8.26 -16.20
C ARG A 150 5.35 -8.38 -17.35
N TYR A 151 5.31 -9.52 -18.03
CA TYR A 151 4.61 -9.63 -19.32
C TYR A 151 3.45 -10.61 -19.32
N GLY A 152 3.33 -11.41 -18.27
CA GLY A 152 2.19 -12.25 -18.00
C GLY A 152 2.56 -13.64 -17.50
N ILE A 153 1.56 -14.27 -16.90
CA ILE A 153 1.59 -15.63 -16.37
C ILE A 153 0.23 -16.27 -16.60
N GLN A 154 0.23 -17.58 -16.84
CA GLN A 154 -0.97 -18.40 -16.93
C GLN A 154 -0.72 -19.74 -16.26
N ILE A 155 -1.71 -20.20 -15.50
CA ILE A 155 -1.73 -21.55 -14.93
C ILE A 155 -2.84 -22.32 -15.63
N VAL A 156 -2.47 -23.46 -16.17
CA VAL A 156 -3.36 -24.36 -16.91
C VAL A 156 -3.43 -25.69 -16.18
N LEU A 157 -4.64 -26.21 -16.02
CA LEU A 157 -4.90 -27.54 -15.48
C LEU A 157 -5.58 -28.38 -16.56
N GLU A 158 -5.08 -29.57 -16.79
CA GLU A 158 -5.64 -30.56 -17.71
C GLU A 158 -5.87 -31.86 -16.95
N ARG A 159 -7.10 -32.37 -16.99
CA ARG A 159 -7.41 -33.71 -16.51
C ARG A 159 -7.26 -34.70 -17.67
N THR A 160 -6.23 -35.54 -17.63
CA THR A 160 -5.95 -36.53 -18.68
C THR A 160 -6.65 -37.88 -18.43
N ALA A 161 -6.99 -38.19 -17.17
CA ALA A 161 -7.81 -39.35 -16.80
C ALA A 161 -8.62 -39.09 -15.52
N GLY A 162 -9.66 -39.89 -15.29
CA GLY A 162 -10.44 -39.87 -14.05
C GLY A 162 -11.82 -39.23 -14.16
N ALA A 163 -12.44 -39.04 -13.00
CA ALA A 163 -13.84 -38.64 -12.86
C ALA A 163 -14.04 -37.41 -11.97
N ALA A 164 -13.01 -36.94 -11.27
CA ALA A 164 -13.11 -35.76 -10.43
C ALA A 164 -13.33 -34.53 -11.31
N LEU A 165 -14.45 -33.83 -11.11
CA LEU A 165 -14.88 -32.76 -12.00
C LEU A 165 -14.49 -31.38 -11.52
N THR A 166 -14.20 -31.17 -10.23
CA THR A 166 -14.12 -29.82 -9.65
C THR A 166 -12.92 -29.66 -8.75
N TYR A 167 -12.16 -28.58 -9.00
CA TYR A 167 -10.98 -28.20 -8.23
C TYR A 167 -11.14 -26.75 -7.77
N ASP A 168 -11.00 -26.51 -6.47
CA ASP A 168 -10.91 -25.16 -5.93
C ASP A 168 -9.46 -24.69 -6.03
N TRP A 169 -9.27 -23.41 -6.32
CA TRP A 169 -7.95 -22.83 -6.49
C TRP A 169 -7.93 -21.39 -5.98
N GLU A 170 -6.76 -20.96 -5.54
CA GLU A 170 -6.47 -19.59 -5.12
C GLU A 170 -5.04 -19.21 -5.52
N VAL A 171 -4.82 -17.91 -5.76
CA VAL A 171 -3.52 -17.33 -6.09
C VAL A 171 -3.32 -16.09 -5.22
N PHE A 172 -2.18 -16.05 -4.55
CA PHE A 172 -1.74 -14.91 -3.74
C PHE A 172 -0.67 -14.12 -4.48
N TYR A 173 -0.74 -12.80 -4.40
CA TYR A 173 0.21 -11.89 -5.04
C TYR A 173 0.42 -10.60 -4.25
N GLU A 174 1.62 -10.04 -4.35
CA GLU A 174 1.88 -8.69 -3.85
C GLU A 174 1.27 -7.68 -4.83
N ALA A 175 0.30 -6.89 -4.37
CA ALA A 175 -0.10 -5.70 -5.11
C ALA A 175 1.03 -4.68 -5.07
N THR A 176 1.45 -4.20 -6.24
CA THR A 176 2.30 -3.03 -6.33
C THR A 176 1.48 -1.79 -5.95
N PRO A 177 1.93 -0.99 -4.97
CA PRO A 177 1.26 0.26 -4.59
C PRO A 177 1.27 1.30 -5.71
#